data_AF-A0A1Y4K5V7-F1
#
_entry.id   AF-A0A1Y4K5V7-F1
#
_cell.length_a   1.000
_cell.length_b   1.000
_cell.length_c   1.000
_cell.angle_alpha   90.00
_cell.angle_beta   90.00
_cell.angle_gamma   90.00
#
_symmetry.space_group_name_H-M   'P 1'
#
loop_
_entity.id
_entity.type
_entity.pdbx_description
1 polymer ?
#
loop_
_entity_poly.entity_id
_entity_poly.type
_entity_poly.pdbx_seq_one_letter_code
_entity_poly.pdbx_strand_id
1 'polypeptide(L)'
;MRRKIIDLDPRLWINGWLLSTPDAFVRYERELRALDAALAGSPTLGDGTLSCRELSYRVFGDEKFLALESEGRKLLHLMGLADVLCCRPQAKLELLHHIPKHHRQMRLVVSENLDPWVNMRNAMFVEGRKRILGERVHGVVFGNGYLVDDPHKLPDLLATLCAERVEVLYWGDLDRAGLQILAKLVELADGRFDVAPFAPAYRLMLQRAMRRFPDPRGNEETDQGGVPVRGFELLEPCLKKREAAYLREVLDGARLIPQEIITAEDL
;
A
#
# COMPACT_ATOMS: atom_id res chain seq x y z
N MET A 1 -22.91 -34.04 -25.71
CA MET A 1 -22.36 -32.81 -25.10
C MET A 1 -22.55 -32.78 -23.59
N ARG A 2 -23.80 -32.75 -23.09
CA ARG A 2 -24.12 -32.68 -21.65
C ARG A 2 -23.32 -33.64 -20.75
N ARG A 3 -23.14 -34.90 -21.16
CA ARG A 3 -22.31 -35.87 -20.41
C ARG A 3 -20.86 -35.42 -20.25
N LYS A 4 -20.23 -34.93 -21.32
CA LYS A 4 -18.85 -34.40 -21.28
C LYS A 4 -18.70 -33.22 -20.31
N ILE A 5 -19.75 -32.40 -20.15
CA ILE A 5 -19.75 -31.28 -19.21
C ILE A 5 -19.85 -31.78 -17.77
N ILE A 6 -20.76 -32.73 -17.52
CA ILE A 6 -20.98 -33.31 -16.17
C ILE A 6 -19.76 -34.12 -15.70
N ASP A 7 -18.98 -34.69 -16.62
CA ASP A 7 -17.75 -35.43 -16.31
C ASP A 7 -16.61 -34.49 -15.83
N LEU A 8 -16.75 -33.17 -15.95
CA LEU A 8 -15.80 -32.19 -15.37
C LEU A 8 -16.07 -31.96 -13.88
N ASP A 9 -15.12 -31.30 -13.20
CA ASP A 9 -15.25 -30.80 -11.83
C ASP A 9 -16.61 -30.10 -11.64
N PRO A 10 -17.40 -30.51 -10.63
CA PRO A 10 -18.73 -29.96 -10.39
C PRO A 10 -18.78 -28.44 -10.35
N ARG A 11 -17.73 -27.79 -9.85
CA ARG A 11 -17.63 -26.32 -9.79
C ARG A 11 -17.78 -25.66 -11.15
N LEU A 12 -17.41 -26.33 -12.24
CA LEU A 12 -17.50 -25.78 -13.61
C LEU A 12 -18.94 -25.71 -14.14
N TRP A 13 -19.87 -26.47 -13.57
CA TRP A 13 -21.24 -26.57 -14.10
C TRP A 13 -22.34 -26.46 -13.05
N ILE A 14 -22.01 -26.42 -11.75
CA ILE A 14 -22.98 -26.41 -10.65
C ILE A 14 -23.90 -25.18 -10.68
N ASN A 15 -23.43 -24.04 -11.21
CA ASN A 15 -24.26 -22.84 -11.37
C ASN A 15 -25.21 -22.92 -12.58
N GLY A 16 -25.16 -24.00 -13.35
CA GLY A 16 -26.03 -24.26 -14.50
C GLY A 16 -25.68 -23.51 -15.80
N TRP A 17 -24.73 -22.56 -15.78
CA TRP A 17 -24.41 -21.73 -16.95
C TRP A 17 -23.81 -22.55 -18.10
N LEU A 18 -22.79 -23.36 -17.80
CA LEU A 18 -22.11 -24.18 -18.81
C LEU A 18 -23.03 -25.25 -19.42
N LEU A 19 -23.94 -25.81 -18.61
CA LEU A 19 -24.96 -26.76 -19.05
C LEU A 19 -26.00 -26.12 -19.99
N SER A 20 -26.32 -24.85 -19.77
CA SER A 20 -27.27 -24.07 -20.58
C SER A 20 -26.62 -23.46 -21.83
N THR A 21 -25.29 -23.43 -21.89
CA THR A 21 -24.50 -22.83 -22.98
C THR A 21 -23.49 -23.84 -23.57
N PRO A 22 -23.94 -24.95 -24.19
CA PRO A 22 -23.06 -26.01 -24.67
C PRO A 22 -22.07 -25.57 -25.77
N ASP A 23 -22.38 -24.50 -26.52
CA ASP A 23 -21.45 -23.95 -27.52
C ASP A 23 -20.21 -23.33 -26.88
N ALA A 24 -20.32 -22.81 -25.65
CA ALA A 24 -19.18 -22.36 -24.88
C ALA A 24 -18.22 -23.52 -24.56
N PHE A 25 -18.76 -24.72 -24.27
CA PHE A 25 -17.93 -25.91 -24.08
C PHE A 25 -17.15 -26.24 -25.36
N VAL A 26 -17.77 -26.18 -26.53
CA VAL A 26 -17.07 -26.44 -27.81
C VAL A 26 -15.98 -25.42 -28.05
N ARG A 27 -16.28 -24.13 -27.84
CA ARG A 27 -15.35 -23.02 -28.06
C ARG A 27 -14.15 -23.05 -27.12
N TYR A 28 -14.34 -23.46 -25.87
CA TYR A 28 -13.33 -23.44 -24.81
C TYR A 28 -12.98 -24.85 -24.30
N GLU A 29 -13.16 -25.90 -25.10
CA GLU A 29 -13.00 -27.29 -24.62
C GLU A 29 -11.60 -27.53 -24.03
N ARG A 30 -10.57 -26.98 -24.66
CA ARG A 30 -9.18 -27.09 -24.20
C ARG A 30 -9.01 -26.42 -22.85
N GLU A 31 -9.50 -25.20 -22.70
CA GLU A 31 -9.35 -24.39 -21.49
C GLU A 31 -10.17 -24.95 -20.33
N LEU A 32 -11.39 -25.44 -20.60
CA LEU A 32 -12.24 -26.08 -19.58
C LEU A 32 -11.63 -27.38 -19.07
N ARG A 33 -11.02 -28.19 -19.95
CA ARG A 33 -10.29 -29.40 -19.53
C ARG A 33 -9.02 -29.08 -18.75
N ALA A 34 -8.31 -28.03 -19.14
CA ALA A 34 -7.16 -27.55 -18.38
C ALA A 34 -7.57 -27.06 -16.98
N LEU A 35 -8.69 -26.35 -16.89
CA LEU A 35 -9.25 -25.88 -15.63
C LEU A 35 -9.71 -27.03 -14.73
N ASP A 36 -10.42 -28.01 -15.29
CA ASP A 36 -10.81 -29.25 -14.61
C ASP A 36 -9.59 -29.97 -14.00
N ALA A 37 -8.55 -30.20 -14.80
CA ALA A 37 -7.31 -30.82 -14.35
C ALA A 37 -6.59 -29.99 -13.27
N ALA A 38 -6.56 -28.66 -13.40
CA ALA A 38 -5.90 -27.78 -12.44
C ALA A 38 -6.66 -27.64 -11.11
N LEU A 39 -7.97 -27.87 -11.12
CA LEU A 39 -8.83 -27.83 -9.94
C LEU A 39 -8.91 -29.18 -9.22
N ALA A 40 -8.51 -30.27 -9.87
CA ALA A 40 -8.54 -31.62 -9.30
C ALA A 40 -7.75 -31.69 -7.99
N GLY A 41 -8.45 -31.91 -6.88
CA GLY A 41 -7.85 -32.01 -5.54
C GLY A 41 -7.39 -30.67 -4.93
N SER A 42 -7.69 -29.53 -5.56
CA SER A 42 -7.34 -28.20 -5.07
C SER A 42 -8.60 -27.32 -4.87
N PRO A 43 -8.72 -26.59 -3.74
CA PRO A 43 -9.83 -25.66 -3.52
C PRO A 43 -9.75 -24.43 -4.45
N THR A 44 -8.55 -24.05 -4.86
CA THR A 44 -8.25 -22.84 -5.64
C THR A 44 -7.48 -23.16 -6.91
N LEU A 45 -7.60 -22.30 -7.91
CA LEU A 45 -6.73 -22.24 -9.07
C LEU A 45 -5.50 -21.40 -8.69
N GLY A 46 -4.42 -22.09 -8.36
CA GLY A 46 -3.19 -21.49 -7.82
C GLY A 46 -3.14 -21.50 -6.28
N ASP A 47 -1.97 -21.18 -5.75
CA ASP A 47 -1.62 -21.17 -4.32
C ASP A 47 -1.07 -19.81 -3.86
N GLY A 48 -1.22 -18.77 -4.69
CA GLY A 48 -0.69 -17.44 -4.43
C GLY A 48 0.80 -17.26 -4.72
N THR A 49 1.52 -18.29 -5.22
CA THR A 49 2.95 -18.17 -5.53
C THR A 49 3.23 -17.52 -6.89
N LEU A 50 2.36 -17.77 -7.86
CA LEU A 50 2.48 -17.29 -9.24
C LEU A 50 1.71 -16.01 -9.47
N SER A 51 2.26 -15.11 -10.30
CA SER A 51 1.46 -14.03 -10.87
C SER A 51 0.31 -14.57 -11.72
N CYS A 52 -0.71 -13.75 -11.93
CA CYS A 52 -1.85 -14.12 -12.78
C CYS A 52 -1.41 -14.56 -14.19
N ARG A 53 -0.39 -13.92 -14.77
CA ARG A 53 0.14 -14.27 -16.10
C ARG A 53 0.88 -15.61 -16.11
N GLU A 54 1.72 -15.87 -15.10
CA GLU A 54 2.43 -17.15 -14.96
C GLU A 54 1.46 -18.31 -14.74
N LEU A 55 0.43 -18.10 -13.89
CA LEU A 55 -0.62 -19.09 -13.67
C LEU A 55 -1.44 -19.32 -14.94
N SER A 56 -1.82 -18.23 -15.62
CA SER A 56 -2.56 -18.30 -16.89
C SER A 56 -1.80 -19.12 -17.93
N TYR A 57 -0.50 -18.87 -18.09
CA TYR A 57 0.31 -19.63 -19.02
C TYR A 57 0.51 -21.09 -18.58
N ARG A 58 0.73 -21.34 -17.28
CA ARG A 58 0.89 -22.69 -16.73
C ARG A 58 -0.34 -23.56 -16.96
N VAL A 59 -1.53 -23.00 -16.78
CA VAL A 59 -2.80 -23.75 -16.90
C VAL A 59 -3.26 -23.80 -18.35
N PHE A 60 -3.25 -22.68 -19.07
CA PHE A 60 -3.94 -22.55 -20.37
C PHE A 60 -2.99 -22.47 -21.57
N GLY A 61 -1.68 -22.33 -21.36
CA GLY A 61 -0.72 -22.05 -22.44
C GLY A 61 -0.88 -20.65 -23.06
N ASP A 62 -1.66 -19.78 -22.42
CA ASP A 62 -1.89 -18.39 -22.82
C ASP A 62 -1.78 -17.49 -21.58
N GLU A 63 -0.75 -16.65 -21.56
CA GLU A 63 -0.45 -15.71 -20.48
C GLU A 63 -1.55 -14.63 -20.27
N LYS A 64 -2.41 -14.40 -21.27
CA LYS A 64 -3.46 -13.37 -21.26
C LYS A 64 -4.85 -13.92 -20.96
N PHE A 65 -5.03 -15.24 -20.91
CA PHE A 65 -6.34 -15.87 -20.73
C PHE A 65 -7.02 -15.50 -19.40
N LEU A 66 -6.26 -15.17 -18.35
CA LEU A 66 -6.79 -14.71 -17.07
C LEU A 66 -6.66 -13.20 -16.84
N ALA A 67 -6.24 -12.41 -17.85
CA ALA A 67 -6.16 -10.96 -17.72
C ALA A 67 -7.55 -10.35 -17.43
N LEU A 68 -7.61 -9.20 -16.75
CA LEU A 68 -8.86 -8.62 -16.25
C LEU A 68 -9.97 -8.52 -17.31
N GLU A 69 -9.60 -8.10 -18.53
CA GLU A 69 -10.52 -7.89 -19.67
C GLU A 69 -10.60 -9.07 -20.65
N SER A 70 -9.99 -10.21 -20.31
CA SER A 70 -9.91 -11.38 -21.19
C SER A 70 -11.21 -12.19 -21.23
N GLU A 71 -11.39 -12.92 -22.32
CA GLU A 71 -12.51 -13.86 -22.47
C GLU A 71 -12.47 -14.99 -21.44
N GLY A 72 -11.29 -15.41 -20.99
CA GLY A 72 -11.18 -16.43 -19.94
C GLY A 72 -11.59 -15.92 -18.56
N ARG A 73 -11.27 -14.66 -18.23
CA ARG A 73 -11.78 -14.01 -17.00
C ARG A 73 -13.31 -13.88 -17.01
N LYS A 74 -13.89 -13.51 -18.16
CA LYS A 74 -15.35 -13.49 -18.35
C LYS A 74 -15.96 -14.89 -18.21
N LEU A 75 -15.33 -15.90 -18.79
CA LEU A 75 -15.76 -17.30 -18.68
C LEU A 75 -15.81 -17.76 -17.22
N LEU A 76 -14.76 -17.50 -16.43
CA LEU A 76 -14.74 -17.80 -15.00
C LEU A 76 -15.86 -17.09 -14.25
N HIS A 77 -16.10 -15.81 -14.54
CA HIS A 77 -17.18 -15.05 -13.92
C HIS A 77 -18.56 -15.66 -14.23
N LEU A 78 -18.83 -16.01 -15.49
CA LEU A 78 -20.08 -16.64 -15.91
C LEU A 78 -20.31 -18.02 -15.29
N MET A 79 -19.24 -18.76 -14.99
CA MET A 79 -19.29 -20.04 -14.27
C MET A 79 -19.33 -19.89 -12.75
N GLY A 80 -19.30 -18.66 -12.20
CA GLY A 80 -19.29 -18.43 -10.76
C GLY A 80 -17.96 -18.79 -10.08
N LEU A 81 -16.85 -18.71 -10.82
CA LEU A 81 -15.51 -19.11 -10.40
C LEU A 81 -14.52 -17.94 -10.39
N ALA A 82 -15.00 -16.71 -10.20
CA ALA A 82 -14.10 -15.57 -10.08
C ALA A 82 -13.18 -15.69 -8.84
N ASP A 83 -13.71 -16.24 -7.75
CA ASP A 83 -13.06 -16.29 -6.43
C ASP A 83 -12.13 -17.48 -6.24
N VAL A 84 -12.17 -18.49 -7.13
CA VAL A 84 -11.24 -19.62 -7.03
C VAL A 84 -9.82 -19.23 -7.42
N LEU A 85 -9.62 -18.08 -8.06
CA LEU A 85 -8.32 -17.64 -8.53
C LEU A 85 -7.45 -17.16 -7.35
N CYS A 86 -6.34 -17.85 -7.10
CA CYS A 86 -5.38 -17.49 -6.05
C CYS A 86 -4.01 -17.20 -6.70
N CYS A 87 -3.81 -15.94 -7.07
CA CYS A 87 -2.57 -15.45 -7.68
C CYS A 87 -1.81 -14.55 -6.71
N ARG A 88 -0.48 -14.52 -6.85
CA ARG A 88 0.38 -13.48 -6.24
C ARG A 88 -0.07 -12.11 -6.75
N PRO A 89 -0.27 -11.13 -5.86
CA PRO A 89 -0.49 -9.74 -6.25
C PRO A 89 0.64 -9.25 -7.17
N GLN A 90 0.28 -8.54 -8.23
CA GLN A 90 1.28 -7.97 -9.13
C GLN A 90 1.85 -6.69 -8.51
N ALA A 91 3.18 -6.62 -8.40
CA ALA A 91 3.85 -5.39 -8.02
C ALA A 91 3.60 -4.31 -9.08
N LYS A 92 2.94 -3.22 -8.70
CA LYS A 92 2.84 -2.01 -9.53
C LYS A 92 4.10 -1.17 -9.31
N LEU A 93 4.74 -0.74 -10.39
CA LEU A 93 6.02 -0.01 -10.41
C LEU A 93 5.92 1.45 -9.91
N GLU A 94 4.86 1.81 -9.21
CA GLU A 94 4.43 3.21 -9.08
C GLU A 94 4.95 3.91 -7.82
N LEU A 95 5.38 3.17 -6.80
CA LEU A 95 5.91 3.74 -5.56
C LEU A 95 7.37 3.36 -5.36
N LEU A 96 8.22 4.39 -5.29
CA LEU A 96 9.61 4.24 -4.93
C LEU A 96 9.69 3.81 -3.45
N HIS A 97 10.33 2.67 -3.19
CA HIS A 97 10.45 2.15 -1.84
C HIS A 97 11.74 1.37 -1.64
N HIS A 98 12.15 1.24 -0.38
CA HIS A 98 13.25 0.40 0.04
C HIS A 98 12.83 -0.45 1.25
N ILE A 99 12.77 -1.76 1.04
CA ILE A 99 12.42 -2.75 2.07
C ILE A 99 13.50 -3.86 1.99
N PRO A 100 14.54 -3.81 2.84
CA PRO A 100 15.69 -4.71 2.71
C PRO A 100 15.34 -6.19 2.92
N LYS A 101 14.31 -6.48 3.73
CA LYS A 101 13.94 -7.84 4.10
C LYS A 101 12.45 -7.95 4.39
N HIS A 102 11.85 -9.07 4.00
CA HIS A 102 10.49 -9.45 4.37
C HIS A 102 10.39 -9.78 5.86
N HIS A 103 9.28 -9.36 6.47
CA HIS A 103 8.89 -9.72 7.82
C HIS A 103 7.38 -9.95 7.89
N ARG A 104 6.90 -10.86 8.76
CA ARG A 104 5.45 -11.09 8.97
C ARG A 104 4.74 -9.84 9.52
N GLN A 105 5.44 -9.08 10.36
CA GLN A 105 4.97 -7.81 10.90
C GLN A 105 5.95 -6.72 10.47
N MET A 106 5.44 -5.69 9.79
CA MET A 106 6.25 -4.63 9.19
C MET A 106 5.85 -3.26 9.73
N ARG A 107 6.83 -2.36 9.78
CA ARG A 107 6.69 -0.95 10.14
C ARG A 107 7.37 -0.16 9.04
N LEU A 108 6.60 0.51 8.23
CA LEU A 108 7.09 1.20 7.03
C LEU A 108 6.92 2.69 7.22
N VAL A 109 8.00 3.45 7.00
CA VAL A 109 7.89 4.91 7.01
C VAL A 109 7.45 5.38 5.63
N VAL A 110 6.41 6.20 5.56
CA VAL A 110 6.05 6.92 4.32
C VAL A 110 6.61 8.33 4.46
N SER A 111 7.64 8.63 3.67
CA SER A 111 8.28 9.94 3.62
C SER A 111 7.63 10.81 2.55
N GLU A 112 7.21 12.02 2.91
CA GLU A 112 6.65 12.99 1.95
C GLU A 112 7.71 13.44 0.94
N ASN A 113 8.88 13.86 1.43
CA ASN A 113 9.95 14.43 0.61
C ASN A 113 11.03 13.41 0.25
N LEU A 114 11.76 13.70 -0.84
CA LEU A 114 12.75 12.79 -1.42
C LEU A 114 14.04 12.75 -0.61
N ASP A 115 14.54 13.89 -0.12
CA ASP A 115 15.80 13.92 0.64
C ASP A 115 15.72 13.09 1.93
N PRO A 116 14.67 13.21 2.77
CA PRO A 116 14.50 12.34 3.93
C PRO A 116 14.31 10.86 3.56
N TRP A 117 13.64 10.56 2.44
CA TRP A 117 13.55 9.21 1.90
C TRP A 117 14.94 8.63 1.55
N VAL A 118 15.77 9.39 0.84
CA VAL A 118 17.15 8.99 0.47
C VAL A 118 17.98 8.75 1.73
N ASN A 119 17.89 9.65 2.71
CA ASN A 119 18.64 9.54 3.96
C ASN A 119 18.24 8.27 4.75
N MET A 120 16.94 8.00 4.90
CA MET A 120 16.47 6.75 5.52
C MET A 120 16.93 5.52 4.75
N ARG A 121 16.79 5.54 3.43
CA ARG A 121 17.24 4.44 2.56
C ARG A 121 18.73 4.18 2.76
N ASN A 122 19.56 5.22 2.83
CA ASN A 122 21.01 5.07 3.03
C ASN A 122 21.35 4.56 4.44
N ALA A 123 20.71 5.08 5.47
CA ALA A 123 20.83 4.57 6.83
C ALA A 123 20.51 3.06 6.90
N MET A 124 19.45 2.62 6.22
CA MET A 124 19.05 1.21 6.19
C MET A 124 19.94 0.33 5.30
N PHE A 125 20.23 0.77 4.07
CA PHE A 125 20.89 -0.05 3.05
C PHE A 125 22.42 0.00 3.14
N VAL A 126 22.97 1.21 3.29
CA VAL A 126 24.42 1.44 3.28
C VAL A 126 25.00 1.18 4.66
N GLU A 127 24.37 1.74 5.70
CA GLU A 127 24.88 1.64 7.08
C GLU A 127 24.31 0.43 7.84
N GLY A 128 23.30 -0.26 7.29
CA GLY A 128 22.69 -1.44 7.90
C GLY A 128 21.87 -1.13 9.16
N ARG A 129 21.46 0.13 9.36
CA ARG A 129 20.67 0.53 10.53
C ARG A 129 19.30 -0.13 10.48
N LYS A 130 18.93 -0.72 11.61
CA LYS A 130 17.61 -1.34 11.82
C LYS A 130 16.69 -0.48 12.67
N ARG A 131 17.22 0.60 13.25
CA ARG A 131 16.46 1.56 14.04
C ARG A 131 16.75 2.95 13.48
N ILE A 132 15.70 3.72 13.29
CA ILE A 132 15.76 5.11 12.85
C ILE A 132 15.10 5.93 13.95
N LEU A 133 15.82 6.93 14.49
CA LEU A 133 15.36 7.74 15.62
C LEU A 133 14.88 6.88 16.82
N GLY A 134 15.57 5.76 17.07
CA GLY A 134 15.27 4.81 18.15
C GLY A 134 14.17 3.77 17.83
N GLU A 135 13.38 3.99 16.78
CA GLU A 135 12.28 3.10 16.40
C GLU A 135 12.73 2.01 15.43
N ARG A 136 12.23 0.78 15.63
CA ARG A 136 12.43 -0.30 14.66
C ARG A 136 11.59 -0.03 13.43
N VAL A 137 12.23 0.10 12.27
CA VAL A 137 11.59 0.26 10.96
C VAL A 137 12.07 -0.84 10.00
N HIS A 138 11.21 -1.22 9.07
CA HIS A 138 11.42 -2.33 8.13
C HIS A 138 11.52 -1.87 6.68
N GLY A 139 11.19 -0.60 6.41
CA GLY A 139 11.36 0.01 5.11
C GLY A 139 10.93 1.46 5.09
N VAL A 140 11.21 2.11 3.97
CA VAL A 140 10.75 3.46 3.67
C VAL A 140 10.11 3.48 2.27
N VAL A 141 8.99 4.18 2.14
CA VAL A 141 8.23 4.42 0.91
C VAL A 141 8.22 5.93 0.66
N PHE A 142 8.43 6.35 -0.58
CA PHE A 142 8.34 7.75 -0.97
C PHE A 142 6.91 8.09 -1.36
N GLY A 143 6.35 9.14 -0.75
CA GLY A 143 4.92 9.44 -0.83
C GLY A 143 4.48 10.62 -1.66
N ASN A 144 5.36 11.59 -1.91
CA ASN A 144 5.24 12.66 -2.90
C ASN A 144 3.85 13.26 -3.17
N GLY A 145 3.01 13.54 -2.16
CA GLY A 145 1.65 14.07 -2.32
C GLY A 145 0.64 13.15 -3.03
N TYR A 146 1.06 12.35 -4.00
CA TYR A 146 0.23 11.44 -4.81
C TYR A 146 -0.30 10.24 -4.03
N LEU A 147 0.25 9.95 -2.85
CA LEU A 147 -0.19 8.80 -2.06
C LEU A 147 -1.66 8.89 -1.65
N VAL A 148 -2.22 10.10 -1.65
CA VAL A 148 -3.64 10.36 -1.34
C VAL A 148 -4.49 10.64 -2.57
N ASP A 149 -3.89 10.84 -3.75
CA ASP A 149 -4.61 11.10 -5.00
C ASP A 149 -5.11 9.80 -5.65
N ASP A 150 -4.36 8.70 -5.47
CA ASP A 150 -4.78 7.37 -5.89
C ASP A 150 -4.93 6.46 -4.66
N PRO A 151 -6.17 6.12 -4.26
CA PRO A 151 -6.42 5.36 -3.06
C PRO A 151 -5.95 3.89 -3.13
N HIS A 152 -5.48 3.43 -4.29
CA HIS A 152 -5.02 2.06 -4.51
C HIS A 152 -3.50 1.90 -4.41
N LYS A 153 -2.70 2.96 -4.64
CA LYS A 153 -1.22 2.84 -4.73
C LYS A 153 -0.56 2.22 -3.51
N LEU A 154 -0.81 2.80 -2.33
CA LEU A 154 -0.24 2.29 -1.08
C LEU A 154 -0.82 0.91 -0.73
N PRO A 155 -2.16 0.69 -0.70
CA PRO A 155 -2.71 -0.62 -0.39
C PRO A 155 -2.22 -1.74 -1.32
N ASP A 156 -2.11 -1.47 -2.63
CA ASP A 156 -1.63 -2.45 -3.60
C ASP A 156 -0.16 -2.80 -3.35
N LEU A 157 0.69 -1.80 -3.06
CA LEU A 157 2.07 -2.04 -2.63
C LEU A 157 2.10 -2.92 -1.38
N LEU A 158 1.33 -2.56 -0.34
CA LEU A 158 1.32 -3.32 0.93
C LEU A 158 0.85 -4.75 0.72
N ALA A 159 -0.14 -4.99 -0.14
CA ALA A 159 -0.62 -6.32 -0.48
C ALA A 159 0.47 -7.19 -1.11
N THR A 160 1.39 -6.61 -1.88
CA THR A 160 2.49 -7.34 -2.50
C THR A 160 3.57 -7.79 -1.51
N LEU A 161 3.62 -7.17 -0.32
CA LEU A 161 4.58 -7.54 0.71
C LEU A 161 4.23 -8.87 1.39
N CYS A 162 2.99 -9.35 1.26
CA CYS A 162 2.51 -10.57 1.92
C CYS A 162 2.87 -10.60 3.42
N ALA A 163 2.75 -9.45 4.09
CA ALA A 163 2.89 -9.34 5.54
C ALA A 163 1.52 -9.54 6.21
N GLU A 164 1.51 -10.14 7.39
CA GLU A 164 0.27 -10.35 8.16
C GLU A 164 -0.25 -9.05 8.77
N ARG A 165 0.68 -8.14 9.08
CA ARG A 165 0.36 -6.81 9.61
C ARG A 165 1.38 -5.80 9.11
N VAL A 166 0.89 -4.67 8.64
CA VAL A 166 1.72 -3.51 8.29
C VAL A 166 1.24 -2.31 9.09
N GLU A 167 2.16 -1.68 9.81
CA GLU A 167 2.00 -0.36 10.38
C GLU A 167 2.72 0.65 9.49
N VAL A 168 1.98 1.66 9.03
CA VAL A 168 2.48 2.78 8.25
C VAL A 168 2.73 3.95 9.19
N LEU A 169 3.98 4.41 9.21
CA LEU A 169 4.44 5.56 9.97
C LEU A 169 4.59 6.74 9.01
N TYR A 170 3.65 7.68 9.01
CA TYR A 170 3.72 8.85 8.14
C TYR A 170 4.75 9.85 8.65
N TRP A 171 5.61 10.34 7.77
CA TRP A 171 6.58 11.38 8.03
C TRP A 171 6.58 12.39 6.89
N GLY A 172 5.99 13.55 7.15
CA GLY A 172 5.93 14.65 6.20
C GLY A 172 6.24 15.98 6.87
N ASP A 173 5.96 17.05 6.13
CA ASP A 173 6.14 18.41 6.62
C ASP A 173 5.18 18.74 7.77
N LEU A 174 5.62 19.62 8.67
CA LEU A 174 4.78 20.15 9.74
C LEU A 174 4.19 21.49 9.29
N ASP A 175 3.20 21.38 8.42
CA ASP A 175 2.31 22.44 7.95
C ASP A 175 0.86 21.90 7.85
N ARG A 176 -0.05 22.66 7.22
CA ARG A 176 -1.45 22.20 7.09
C ARG A 176 -1.60 21.08 6.06
N ALA A 177 -0.86 21.13 4.95
CA ALA A 177 -0.94 20.14 3.89
C ALA A 177 -0.40 18.76 4.31
N GLY A 178 0.77 18.72 4.95
CA GLY A 178 1.40 17.50 5.45
C GLY A 178 0.52 16.79 6.48
N LEU A 179 -0.11 17.52 7.40
CA LEU A 179 -1.07 16.93 8.35
C LEU A 179 -2.39 16.50 7.69
N GLN A 180 -2.82 17.18 6.63
CA GLN A 180 -3.97 16.73 5.84
C GLN A 180 -3.67 15.42 5.12
N ILE A 181 -2.44 15.20 4.64
CA ILE A 181 -2.03 13.91 4.07
C ILE A 181 -2.08 12.81 5.12
N LEU A 182 -1.58 13.05 6.34
CA LEU A 182 -1.71 12.10 7.46
C LEU A 182 -3.18 11.73 7.71
N ALA A 183 -4.07 12.71 7.79
CA ALA A 183 -5.50 12.46 7.99
C ALA A 183 -6.11 11.62 6.86
N LYS A 184 -5.82 11.97 5.61
CA LYS A 184 -6.28 11.22 4.43
C LYS A 184 -5.73 9.78 4.40
N LEU A 185 -4.50 9.55 4.87
CA LEU A 185 -3.93 8.20 4.95
C LEU A 185 -4.67 7.33 5.98
N VAL A 186 -5.06 7.91 7.12
CA VAL A 186 -5.88 7.22 8.11
C VAL A 186 -7.26 6.86 7.52
N GLU A 187 -7.89 7.77 6.78
CA GLU A 187 -9.14 7.51 6.08
C GLU A 187 -8.98 6.40 5.02
N LEU A 188 -7.93 6.49 4.19
CA LEU A 188 -7.62 5.52 3.14
C LEU A 188 -7.33 4.13 3.68
N ALA A 189 -6.72 4.04 4.86
CA ALA A 189 -6.42 2.77 5.49
C ALA A 189 -7.69 1.92 5.64
N ASP A 190 -8.82 2.53 6.03
CA ASP A 190 -10.14 1.88 6.14
C ASP A 190 -10.07 0.51 6.86
N GLY A 191 -9.25 0.45 7.92
CA GLY A 191 -9.00 -0.77 8.69
C GLY A 191 -8.14 -1.85 8.00
N ARG A 192 -7.68 -1.64 6.76
CA ARG A 192 -6.84 -2.57 5.99
C ARG A 192 -5.39 -2.63 6.48
N PHE A 193 -4.90 -1.54 7.07
CA PHE A 193 -3.58 -1.45 7.70
C PHE A 193 -3.59 -0.35 8.78
N ASP A 194 -2.59 -0.32 9.65
CA ASP A 194 -2.49 0.71 10.69
C ASP A 194 -1.76 1.94 10.15
N VAL A 195 -2.20 3.14 10.51
CA VAL A 195 -1.52 4.40 10.19
C VAL A 195 -1.29 5.19 11.47
N ALA A 196 -0.05 5.66 11.67
CA ALA A 196 0.33 6.50 12.78
C ALA A 196 1.34 7.57 12.32
N PRO A 197 1.45 8.71 13.02
CA PRO A 197 2.56 9.63 12.79
C PRO A 197 3.89 8.99 13.19
N PHE A 198 4.97 9.29 12.47
CA PHE A 198 6.32 8.91 12.87
C PHE A 198 6.81 9.84 14.01
N ALA A 199 6.22 9.66 15.19
CA ALA A 199 6.32 10.55 16.33
C ALA A 199 7.77 10.98 16.73
N PRO A 200 8.80 10.09 16.72
CA PRO A 200 10.15 10.51 17.03
C PRO A 200 10.68 11.60 16.08
N ALA A 201 10.37 11.50 14.78
CA ALA A 201 10.78 12.48 13.80
C ALA A 201 10.10 13.83 14.06
N TYR A 202 8.78 13.84 14.23
CA TYR A 202 8.02 15.06 14.52
C TYR A 202 8.47 15.75 15.81
N ARG A 203 8.76 15.00 16.87
CA ARG A 203 9.31 15.56 18.12
C ARG A 203 10.67 16.21 17.88
N LEU A 204 11.56 15.58 17.11
CA LEU A 204 12.88 16.14 16.81
C LEU A 204 12.78 17.39 15.92
N MET A 205 11.86 17.38 14.93
CA MET A 205 11.56 18.55 14.09
C MET A 205 11.11 19.73 14.96
N LEU A 206 10.15 19.52 15.86
CA LEU A 206 9.67 20.57 16.76
C LEU A 206 10.77 21.06 17.70
N GLN A 207 11.59 20.17 18.26
CA GLN A 207 12.70 20.57 19.13
C GLN A 207 13.73 21.44 18.41
N ARG A 208 14.05 21.13 17.15
CA ARG A 208 14.96 21.93 16.33
C ARG A 208 14.32 23.26 15.91
N ALA A 209 13.07 23.24 15.50
CA ALA A 209 12.32 24.44 15.13
C ALA A 209 12.22 25.42 16.31
N MET A 210 11.80 24.94 17.49
CA MET A 210 11.70 25.75 18.71
C MET A 210 13.04 26.33 19.16
N ARG A 211 14.16 25.66 18.85
CA ARG A 211 15.51 26.18 19.13
C ARG A 211 15.91 27.25 18.12
N ARG A 212 15.61 27.02 16.84
CA ARG A 212 15.95 27.91 15.73
C ARG A 212 15.11 29.18 15.72
N PHE A 213 13.82 29.03 16.04
CA PHE A 213 12.78 30.04 16.08
C PHE A 213 11.98 29.88 17.37
N PRO A 214 12.42 30.49 18.50
CA PRO A 214 11.67 30.41 19.75
C PRO A 214 10.24 30.97 19.66
N ASP A 215 10.03 31.95 18.78
CA ASP A 215 8.71 32.41 18.35
C ASP A 215 8.25 31.59 17.13
N PRO A 216 7.10 30.87 17.20
CA PRO A 216 6.53 30.15 16.07
C PRO A 216 6.34 30.99 14.80
N ARG A 217 6.18 32.31 14.94
CA ARG A 217 6.01 33.24 13.81
C ARG A 217 7.29 33.48 13.02
N GLY A 218 8.44 33.02 13.54
CA GLY A 218 9.71 33.04 12.82
C GLY A 218 9.85 31.92 11.77
N ASN A 219 8.96 30.91 11.78
CA ASN A 219 8.95 29.87 10.75
C ASN A 219 8.44 30.44 9.42
N GLU A 220 8.84 29.78 8.33
CA GLU A 220 8.51 30.17 6.95
C GLU A 220 6.99 30.22 6.74
N GLU A 221 6.52 31.23 6.01
CA GLU A 221 5.11 31.38 5.63
C GLU A 221 4.78 30.53 4.41
N THR A 222 3.57 29.99 4.40
CA THR A 222 3.02 29.24 3.27
C THR A 222 1.79 29.96 2.69
N ASP A 223 1.39 29.60 1.49
CA ASP A 223 0.14 30.06 0.88
C ASP A 223 -1.10 29.27 1.37
N GLN A 224 -0.96 28.44 2.41
CA GLN A 224 -1.99 27.53 2.93
C GLN A 224 -3.03 28.20 3.83
N GLY A 225 -3.16 29.53 3.79
CA GLY A 225 -4.12 30.27 4.62
C GLY A 225 -5.57 29.79 4.48
N GLY A 226 -5.95 29.30 3.29
CA GLY A 226 -7.27 28.73 3.00
C GLY A 226 -7.41 27.22 3.27
N VAL A 227 -6.32 26.51 3.60
CA VAL A 227 -6.36 25.07 3.91
C VAL A 227 -6.83 24.88 5.35
N PRO A 228 -7.84 24.04 5.61
CA PRO A 228 -8.28 23.76 6.97
C PRO A 228 -7.22 22.97 7.74
N VAL A 229 -7.04 23.28 9.03
CA VAL A 229 -6.19 22.47 9.92
C VAL A 229 -6.92 21.14 10.19
N ARG A 230 -6.36 20.04 9.68
CA ARG A 230 -6.82 18.66 9.89
C ARG A 230 -5.64 17.76 10.21
N GLY A 231 -5.87 16.68 10.97
CA GLY A 231 -4.83 15.70 11.31
C GLY A 231 -3.93 16.12 12.48
N PHE A 232 -4.09 17.32 13.02
CA PHE A 232 -3.38 17.75 14.23
C PHE A 232 -3.74 16.84 15.42
N GLU A 233 -5.00 16.46 15.55
CA GLU A 233 -5.53 15.52 16.54
C GLU A 233 -4.91 14.12 16.47
N LEU A 234 -4.35 13.74 15.33
CA LEU A 234 -3.65 12.46 15.14
C LEU A 234 -2.21 12.54 15.68
N LEU A 235 -1.59 13.72 15.65
CA LEU A 235 -0.23 13.95 16.10
C LEU A 235 -0.14 14.46 17.55
N GLU A 236 -1.08 15.29 17.99
CA GLU A 236 -1.09 15.93 19.32
C GLU A 236 -0.89 14.94 20.48
N PRO A 237 -1.51 13.74 20.50
CA PRO A 237 -1.30 12.76 21.58
C PRO A 237 0.15 12.27 21.68
N CYS A 238 0.92 12.39 20.59
CA CYS A 238 2.32 12.02 20.56
C CYS A 238 3.24 13.16 21.03
N LEU A 239 2.75 14.37 21.30
CA LEU A 239 3.58 15.54 21.59
C LEU A 239 3.55 15.93 23.08
N LYS A 240 4.61 16.60 23.55
CA LYS A 240 4.56 17.32 24.83
C LYS A 240 3.66 18.54 24.69
N LYS A 241 3.04 19.00 25.79
CA LYS A 241 2.18 20.21 25.79
C LYS A 241 2.83 21.43 25.12
N ARG A 242 4.12 21.66 25.37
CA ARG A 242 4.87 22.78 24.77
C ARG A 242 5.08 22.60 23.26
N GLU A 243 5.36 21.38 22.81
CA GLU A 243 5.54 21.02 21.40
C GLU A 243 4.22 21.17 20.64
N ALA A 244 3.11 20.67 21.23
CA ALA A 244 1.76 20.80 20.67
C ALA A 244 1.30 22.27 20.56
N ALA A 245 1.53 23.08 21.60
CA ALA A 245 1.20 24.50 21.57
C ALA A 245 2.01 25.26 20.51
N TYR A 246 3.31 24.96 20.38
CA TYR A 246 4.15 25.56 19.35
C TYR A 246 3.66 25.18 17.94
N LEU A 247 3.36 23.91 17.71
CA LEU A 247 2.84 23.44 16.42
C LEU A 247 1.48 24.08 16.09
N ARG A 248 0.58 24.24 17.08
CA ARG A 248 -0.71 24.92 16.91
C ARG A 248 -0.52 26.31 16.30
N GLU A 249 0.38 27.12 16.87
CA GLU A 249 0.67 28.48 16.39
C GLU A 249 1.31 28.48 14.98
N VAL A 250 2.16 27.49 14.67
CA VAL A 250 2.71 27.31 13.31
C VAL A 250 1.57 27.06 12.32
N LEU A 251 0.65 26.14 12.64
CA LEU A 251 -0.48 25.80 11.77
C LEU A 251 -1.47 26.96 11.64
N ASP A 252 -1.86 27.59 12.73
CA ASP A 252 -2.79 28.74 12.73
C ASP A 252 -2.21 29.92 11.93
N GLY A 253 -0.90 30.12 12.01
CA GLY A 253 -0.15 31.09 11.21
C GLY A 253 0.10 30.71 9.75
N ALA A 254 -0.36 29.54 9.29
CA ALA A 254 -0.06 28.97 7.96
C ALA A 254 1.45 28.93 7.67
N ARG A 255 2.21 28.36 8.60
CA ARG A 255 3.68 28.26 8.54
C ARG A 255 4.15 26.82 8.40
N LEU A 256 5.42 26.68 8.02
CA LEU A 256 6.06 25.40 7.70
C LEU A 256 7.25 25.11 8.63
N ILE A 257 7.33 23.88 9.12
CA ILE A 257 8.59 23.27 9.56
C ILE A 257 8.90 22.11 8.58
N PRO A 258 9.91 22.27 7.72
CA PRO A 258 10.19 21.29 6.66
C PRO A 258 10.83 20.02 7.21
N GLN A 259 10.58 18.89 6.56
CA GLN A 259 11.11 17.57 6.88
C GLN A 259 12.66 17.57 6.88
N GLU A 260 13.27 18.40 6.02
CA GLU A 260 14.70 18.61 5.84
C GLU A 260 15.40 19.23 7.07
N ILE A 261 14.66 19.69 8.08
CA ILE A 261 15.23 20.06 9.38
C ILE A 261 15.91 18.85 10.07
N ILE A 262 15.56 17.63 9.68
CA ILE A 262 16.23 16.38 10.06
C ILE A 262 17.13 15.92 8.91
N THR A 263 18.38 15.65 9.20
CA THR A 263 19.38 15.31 8.19
C THR A 263 19.84 13.85 8.33
N ALA A 264 20.67 13.38 7.40
CA ALA A 264 21.25 12.04 7.47
C ALA A 264 22.01 11.76 8.78
N GLU A 265 22.57 12.79 9.43
CA GLU A 265 23.29 12.63 10.70
C GLU A 265 22.37 12.18 11.85
N ASP A 266 21.06 12.43 11.74
CA ASP A 266 20.06 12.07 12.75
C ASP A 266 19.54 10.63 12.61
N LEU A 267 19.60 10.06 11.40
CA LEU A 267 18.90 8.82 11.02
C LEU A 267 19.78 7.58 11.17
#